data_AF-A0A1D6LLB6-F1
#
_entry.id   AF-A0A1D6LLB6-F1
#
_cell.length_a   1.000
_cell.length_b   1.000
_cell.length_c   1.000
_cell.angle_alpha   90.00
_cell.angle_beta   90.00
_cell.angle_gamma   90.00
#
_symmetry.space_group_name_H-M   'P 1'
#
loop_
_entity.id
_entity.type
_entity.pdbx_description
1 polymer ?
#
loop_
_entity_poly.entity_id
_entity_poly.type
_entity_poly.pdbx_seq_one_letter_code
_entity_poly.pdbx_strand_id
1 'polypeptide(L)'
;MPGSPKVFFASSASRRSGALRRLLSSPAFSAACLFFGLAGFLAATLTLSRSPSITHSRCPDSSRPLSVSVAWDRRPGDGSAAGSAELPASLATGSRGRHKVAFVGIFTGFGSIGRRRALRRTWLPADRQGLLRLEEATGLAFRFVIGKSNSKNKMAALNREVEEYDDFVLLDLEEEYSRLPYKTLAFFKAAYALYDSDFYVKADDDIYLRPDRLSLLLAKERSHPQTYIGCMKKGPVFTDPKLKWYEPQSFLLGSEYFLHAYGPIYALSADVVASLVALRNNSNEDVTIGSWMLAMNVNHENTHALCEPDCTESSIAVWDIPKCSGLCHPEVKMLELHERKECTGGPTVAAEVSESED
;
A
#
# COMPACT_ATOMS: atom_id res chain seq x y z
N MET A 1 -76.27 -10.63 -22.50
CA MET A 1 -75.95 -10.84 -23.94
C MET A 1 -75.27 -9.59 -24.47
N PRO A 2 -74.40 -9.67 -25.50
CA PRO A 2 -73.83 -10.86 -26.15
C PRO A 2 -72.28 -10.85 -26.08
N GLY A 3 -71.54 -11.89 -26.45
CA GLY A 3 -71.95 -13.06 -27.20
C GLY A 3 -71.02 -14.26 -27.01
N SER A 4 -71.70 -15.40 -26.92
CA SER A 4 -71.45 -16.76 -27.42
C SER A 4 -70.02 -17.33 -27.54
N PRO A 5 -69.86 -18.64 -27.22
CA PRO A 5 -68.59 -19.34 -27.23
C PRO A 5 -68.18 -19.77 -28.63
N LYS A 6 -66.87 -19.91 -28.88
CA LYS A 6 -66.35 -20.63 -30.04
C LYS A 6 -65.48 -21.81 -29.59
N VAL A 7 -66.04 -22.99 -29.84
CA VAL A 7 -65.35 -24.28 -29.94
C VAL A 7 -64.30 -24.19 -31.06
N PHE A 8 -63.13 -24.78 -30.85
CA PHE A 8 -62.21 -25.10 -31.95
C PHE A 8 -61.90 -26.60 -31.97
N PHE A 9 -62.04 -27.15 -33.17
CA PHE A 9 -61.75 -28.52 -33.57
C PHE A 9 -60.24 -28.77 -33.68
N ALA A 10 -59.85 -30.01 -33.42
CA ALA A 10 -58.52 -30.53 -33.74
C ALA A 10 -58.33 -30.66 -35.27
N SER A 11 -57.16 -30.27 -35.77
CA SER A 11 -56.70 -30.67 -37.11
C SER A 11 -55.41 -31.47 -37.02
N SER A 12 -55.43 -32.59 -37.73
CA SER A 12 -54.45 -33.66 -37.90
C SER A 12 -52.97 -33.27 -38.06
N ALA A 13 -52.14 -34.19 -37.58
CA ALA A 13 -50.70 -34.24 -37.76
C ALA A 13 -50.23 -34.61 -39.20
N SER A 14 -48.94 -34.37 -39.40
CA SER A 14 -48.01 -35.00 -40.37
C SER A 14 -47.80 -34.29 -41.72
N ARG A 15 -46.57 -33.75 -41.91
CA ARG A 15 -45.78 -33.67 -43.16
C ARG A 15 -44.51 -32.78 -43.03
N ARG A 16 -43.67 -32.94 -41.99
CA ARG A 16 -42.41 -32.16 -41.89
C ARG A 16 -41.11 -32.97 -41.68
N SER A 17 -41.15 -34.30 -41.59
CA SER A 17 -39.96 -35.12 -41.33
C SER A 17 -39.13 -35.52 -42.57
N GLY A 18 -39.60 -35.27 -43.79
CA GLY A 18 -38.90 -35.69 -45.02
C GLY A 18 -37.88 -34.70 -45.60
N ALA A 19 -38.04 -33.39 -45.34
CA ALA A 19 -37.21 -32.35 -45.97
C ALA A 19 -35.84 -32.17 -45.29
N LEU A 20 -35.76 -32.36 -43.97
CA LEU A 20 -34.53 -32.16 -43.20
C LEU A 20 -33.45 -33.22 -43.50
N ARG A 21 -33.85 -34.47 -43.79
CA ARG A 21 -32.91 -35.57 -44.09
C ARG A 21 -32.23 -35.45 -45.45
N ARG A 22 -32.82 -34.76 -46.45
CA ARG A 22 -32.19 -34.58 -47.77
C ARG A 22 -31.17 -33.44 -47.82
N LEU A 23 -31.26 -32.47 -46.92
CA LEU A 23 -30.31 -31.36 -46.81
C LEU A 23 -28.97 -31.81 -46.19
N LEU A 24 -29.01 -32.81 -45.30
CA LEU A 24 -27.84 -33.36 -44.61
C LEU A 24 -27.02 -34.35 -45.46
N SER A 25 -27.55 -34.85 -46.59
CA SER A 25 -26.91 -35.85 -47.45
C SER A 25 -26.43 -35.28 -48.79
N SER A 26 -26.42 -33.94 -48.96
CA SER A 26 -25.94 -33.31 -50.18
C SER A 26 -24.41 -33.15 -50.12
N PRO A 27 -23.66 -33.49 -51.20
CA PRO A 27 -22.22 -33.28 -51.26
C PRO A 27 -21.83 -31.80 -51.06
N ALA A 28 -22.75 -30.87 -51.33
CA ALA A 28 -22.57 -29.45 -51.04
C ALA A 28 -22.50 -29.13 -49.53
N PHE A 29 -23.24 -29.86 -48.69
CA PHE A 29 -23.20 -29.69 -47.24
C PHE A 29 -21.89 -30.23 -46.66
N SER A 30 -21.45 -31.41 -47.11
CA SER A 30 -20.16 -31.98 -46.72
C SER A 30 -18.98 -31.11 -47.17
N ALA A 31 -19.05 -30.53 -48.38
CA ALA A 31 -18.06 -29.59 -48.86
C ALA A 31 -18.04 -28.31 -48.02
N ALA A 32 -19.20 -27.75 -47.67
CA ALA A 32 -19.29 -26.59 -46.78
C ALA A 32 -18.67 -26.88 -45.40
N CYS A 33 -18.96 -28.03 -44.80
CA CYS A 33 -18.35 -28.45 -43.53
C CYS A 33 -16.82 -28.60 -43.63
N LEU A 34 -16.30 -29.14 -44.75
CA LEU A 34 -14.86 -29.23 -45.00
C LEU A 34 -14.22 -27.85 -45.15
N PHE A 35 -14.87 -26.91 -45.85
CA PHE A 35 -14.39 -25.54 -45.97
C PHE A 35 -14.37 -24.80 -44.63
N PHE A 36 -15.42 -24.94 -43.80
CA PHE A 36 -15.43 -24.37 -42.46
C PHE A 36 -14.38 -25.02 -41.55
N GLY A 37 -14.18 -26.33 -41.65
CA GLY A 37 -13.13 -27.05 -40.91
C GLY A 37 -11.71 -26.62 -41.30
N LEU A 38 -11.43 -26.52 -42.61
CA LEU A 38 -10.14 -26.04 -43.13
C LEU A 38 -9.88 -24.57 -42.80
N ALA A 39 -10.89 -23.71 -42.88
CA ALA A 39 -10.78 -22.31 -42.47
C ALA A 39 -10.52 -22.18 -40.96
N GLY A 40 -11.17 -23.01 -40.13
CA GLY A 40 -10.91 -23.08 -38.70
C GLY A 40 -9.49 -23.57 -38.37
N PHE A 41 -9.00 -24.58 -39.11
CA PHE A 41 -7.64 -25.08 -38.94
C PHE A 41 -6.59 -24.06 -39.38
N LEU A 42 -6.80 -23.38 -40.51
CA LEU A 42 -5.94 -22.29 -40.99
C LEU A 42 -5.90 -21.13 -40.00
N ALA A 43 -7.05 -20.72 -39.45
CA ALA A 43 -7.13 -19.71 -38.40
C ALA A 43 -6.38 -20.15 -37.14
N ALA A 44 -6.53 -21.40 -36.71
CA ALA A 44 -5.81 -21.97 -35.56
C ALA A 44 -4.29 -21.99 -35.79
N THR A 45 -3.84 -22.39 -36.99
CA THR A 45 -2.41 -22.38 -37.35
C THR A 45 -1.85 -20.95 -37.45
N LEU A 46 -2.64 -19.98 -37.91
CA LEU A 46 -2.25 -18.56 -37.93
C LEU A 46 -2.20 -17.94 -36.53
N THR A 47 -3.04 -18.41 -35.59
CA THR A 47 -2.96 -18.03 -34.17
C THR A 47 -1.84 -18.73 -33.42
N LEU A 48 -1.43 -19.92 -33.84
CA LEU A 48 -0.30 -20.65 -33.24
C LEU A 48 1.05 -20.25 -33.85
N SER A 49 1.08 -19.79 -35.12
CA SER A 49 2.27 -19.25 -35.78
C SER A 49 2.52 -17.78 -35.41
N ARG A 50 1.48 -17.05 -35.00
CA ARG A 50 1.62 -15.85 -34.18
C ARG A 50 1.78 -16.29 -32.74
N SER A 51 2.97 -16.77 -32.39
CA SER A 51 3.40 -16.70 -31.00
C SER A 51 3.02 -15.30 -30.50
N PRO A 52 2.22 -15.15 -29.42
CA PRO A 52 2.18 -13.86 -28.76
C PRO A 52 3.63 -13.60 -28.45
N SER A 53 4.20 -12.54 -29.04
CA SER A 53 5.48 -12.03 -28.62
C SER A 53 5.39 -12.04 -27.10
N ILE A 54 6.18 -12.92 -26.46
CA ILE A 54 6.45 -12.84 -25.04
C ILE A 54 6.76 -11.38 -24.87
N THR A 55 5.82 -10.63 -24.31
CA THR A 55 6.09 -9.29 -23.88
C THR A 55 7.13 -9.55 -22.82
N HIS A 56 8.40 -9.41 -23.20
CA HIS A 56 9.48 -9.18 -22.26
C HIS A 56 8.84 -8.28 -21.21
N SER A 57 8.72 -8.80 -19.99
CA SER A 57 8.36 -8.03 -18.82
C SER A 57 9.12 -6.72 -18.95
N ARG A 58 8.44 -5.67 -19.41
CA ARG A 58 9.07 -4.38 -19.63
C ARG A 58 9.56 -4.03 -18.25
N CYS A 59 10.88 -3.97 -18.07
CA CYS A 59 11.44 -3.44 -16.83
C CYS A 59 10.66 -2.17 -16.51
N PRO A 60 10.16 -2.00 -15.27
CA PRO A 60 9.48 -0.78 -14.88
C PRO A 60 10.32 0.40 -15.35
N ASP A 61 9.69 1.34 -16.06
CA ASP A 61 10.35 2.45 -16.75
C ASP A 61 11.29 3.18 -15.77
N SER A 62 12.58 2.85 -15.86
CA SER A 62 13.60 3.32 -14.92
C SER A 62 14.04 4.75 -15.22
N SER A 63 13.41 5.41 -16.20
CA SER A 63 13.78 6.76 -16.64
C SER A 63 13.23 7.87 -15.74
N ARG A 64 12.20 7.58 -14.93
CA ARG A 64 11.54 8.60 -14.09
C ARG A 64 12.07 8.58 -12.66
N PRO A 65 12.50 9.73 -12.08
CA PRO A 65 12.87 9.78 -10.68
C PRO A 65 11.78 9.23 -9.77
N LEU A 66 12.18 8.42 -8.79
CA LEU A 66 11.29 7.89 -7.76
C LEU A 66 11.17 8.86 -6.58
N SER A 67 12.21 9.67 -6.35
CA SER A 67 12.21 10.72 -5.35
C SER A 67 11.44 11.95 -5.82
N VAL A 68 10.69 12.54 -4.91
CA VAL A 68 9.86 13.71 -5.18
C VAL A 68 9.94 14.73 -4.05
N SER A 69 9.87 16.01 -4.42
CA SER A 69 9.76 17.12 -3.47
C SER A 69 8.34 17.67 -3.48
N VAL A 70 7.75 17.80 -2.30
CA VAL A 70 6.38 18.29 -2.12
C VAL A 70 6.40 19.60 -1.36
N ALA A 71 5.99 20.67 -2.04
CA ALA A 71 5.76 21.96 -1.41
C ALA A 71 4.51 21.86 -0.51
N TRP A 72 4.64 22.34 0.73
CA TRP A 72 3.55 22.37 1.70
C TRP A 72 3.12 23.81 1.94
N ASP A 73 1.82 24.08 1.87
CA ASP A 73 1.29 25.43 2.05
C ASP A 73 1.74 26.03 3.39
N ARG A 74 2.43 27.17 3.31
CA ARG A 74 2.72 28.01 4.47
C ARG A 74 1.41 28.58 5.00
N ARG A 75 1.31 28.75 6.33
CA ARG A 75 0.14 29.33 7.01
C ARG A 75 -0.31 30.64 6.32
N PRO A 76 -1.63 30.90 6.19
CA PRO A 76 -2.12 32.20 5.76
C PRO A 76 -1.79 33.23 6.85
N GLY A 77 -0.80 34.06 6.54
CA GLY A 77 -0.19 35.05 7.44
C GLY A 77 0.84 35.89 6.71
N ASP A 78 1.48 35.33 5.68
CA ASP A 78 2.16 36.11 4.64
C ASP A 78 1.15 36.43 3.53
N GLY A 79 0.90 37.73 3.35
CA GLY A 79 -0.22 38.29 2.58
C GLY A 79 -0.21 37.99 1.08
N SER A 80 -0.65 36.80 0.68
CA SER A 80 -1.12 36.56 -0.68
C SER A 80 -2.35 35.65 -0.65
N ALA A 81 -3.46 36.20 -1.14
CA ALA A 81 -4.73 35.52 -1.29
C ALA A 81 -4.71 34.66 -2.55
N ALA A 82 -4.76 33.34 -2.39
CA ALA A 82 -5.25 32.36 -3.37
C ALA A 82 -5.51 31.09 -2.56
N GLY A 83 -6.74 30.59 -2.46
CA GLY A 83 -7.36 29.80 -3.52
C GLY A 83 -6.84 28.37 -3.36
N SER A 84 -7.72 27.45 -2.95
CA SER A 84 -7.46 26.00 -2.84
C SER A 84 -6.56 25.51 -3.98
N ALA A 85 -5.27 25.35 -3.68
CA ALA A 85 -4.30 24.91 -4.67
C ALA A 85 -4.45 23.40 -4.81
N GLU A 86 -5.20 22.98 -5.82
CA GLU A 86 -4.96 21.67 -6.43
C GLU A 86 -3.46 21.60 -6.75
N LEU A 87 -2.78 20.61 -6.17
CA LEU A 87 -1.41 20.29 -6.55
C LEU A 87 -1.39 20.13 -8.08
N PRO A 88 -0.53 20.87 -8.81
CA PRO A 88 -0.48 20.79 -10.27
C PRO A 88 -0.34 19.33 -10.69
N ALA A 89 -1.19 18.87 -11.62
CA ALA A 89 -1.11 17.52 -12.19
C ALA A 89 0.26 17.19 -12.80
N SER A 90 1.12 18.20 -13.01
CA SER A 90 2.51 18.07 -13.47
C SER A 90 3.53 17.69 -12.38
N LEU A 91 3.20 17.84 -11.08
CA LEU A 91 3.99 17.35 -9.93
C LEU A 91 3.59 15.92 -9.53
N ALA A 92 2.53 15.35 -10.13
CA ALA A 92 2.14 13.95 -10.01
C ALA A 92 3.10 13.04 -10.79
N THR A 93 4.40 13.16 -10.51
CA THR A 93 5.46 12.33 -11.07
C THR A 93 5.64 11.12 -10.15
N GLY A 94 5.11 9.97 -10.54
CA GLY A 94 5.38 8.73 -9.81
C GLY A 94 4.59 7.50 -10.26
N SER A 95 3.27 7.50 -10.11
CA SER A 95 2.52 6.21 -10.15
C SER A 95 1.11 6.23 -10.74
N ARG A 96 0.69 7.25 -11.49
CA ARG A 96 -0.60 7.16 -12.23
C ARG A 96 -0.63 6.08 -13.33
N GLY A 97 0.41 5.26 -13.47
CA GLY A 97 0.46 4.17 -14.43
C GLY A 97 -0.02 2.81 -13.90
N ARG A 98 0.05 2.55 -12.59
CA ARG A 98 -0.35 1.26 -11.99
C ARG A 98 -0.82 1.44 -10.54
N HIS A 99 -2.02 0.95 -10.28
CA HIS A 99 -2.59 0.77 -8.94
C HIS A 99 -1.65 -0.04 -8.04
N LYS A 100 -1.58 0.31 -6.76
CA LYS A 100 -0.76 -0.38 -5.75
C LYS A 100 -1.63 -0.86 -4.60
N VAL A 101 -1.21 -1.94 -3.95
CA VAL A 101 -1.85 -2.40 -2.70
C VAL A 101 -1.66 -1.34 -1.61
N ALA A 102 -0.45 -0.79 -1.48
CA ALA A 102 -0.22 0.32 -0.57
C ALA A 102 0.99 1.18 -0.92
N PHE A 103 0.97 2.42 -0.45
CA PHE A 103 2.16 3.28 -0.35
C PHE A 103 2.67 3.32 1.09
N VAL A 104 3.94 2.97 1.30
CA VAL A 104 4.62 2.90 2.60
C VAL A 104 5.61 4.05 2.74
N GLY A 105 5.29 4.98 3.63
CA GLY A 105 6.18 6.07 4.04
C GLY A 105 7.01 5.68 5.26
N ILE A 106 8.33 5.63 5.08
CA ILE A 106 9.28 5.32 6.14
C ILE A 106 9.77 6.63 6.76
N PHE A 107 9.26 6.97 7.94
CA PHE A 107 9.51 8.22 8.62
C PHE A 107 10.93 8.24 9.18
N THR A 108 11.73 9.17 8.68
CA THR A 108 13.15 9.30 9.04
C THR A 108 13.55 10.76 9.27
N GLY A 109 14.69 10.98 9.92
CA GLY A 109 15.23 12.30 10.19
C GLY A 109 16.72 12.44 9.89
N PHE A 110 17.26 13.64 10.08
CA PHE A 110 18.67 13.93 9.82
C PHE A 110 19.65 13.17 10.74
N GLY A 111 19.20 12.70 11.90
CA GLY A 111 19.98 11.87 12.81
C GLY A 111 20.03 10.39 12.42
N SER A 112 19.19 9.95 11.48
CA SER A 112 18.91 8.54 11.20
C SER A 112 19.66 7.97 9.99
N ILE A 113 20.78 8.58 9.59
CA ILE A 113 21.58 8.09 8.44
C ILE A 113 22.01 6.63 8.64
N GLY A 114 22.39 6.26 9.86
CA GLY A 114 22.73 4.88 10.22
C GLY A 114 21.56 3.92 10.04
N ARG A 115 20.36 4.33 10.48
CA ARG A 115 19.13 3.54 10.35
C ARG A 115 18.74 3.34 8.89
N ARG A 116 18.72 4.41 8.08
CA ARG A 116 18.47 4.29 6.63
C ARG A 116 19.44 3.35 5.94
N ARG A 117 20.72 3.38 6.32
CA ARG A 117 21.72 2.42 5.81
C ARG A 117 21.41 0.98 6.25
N ALA A 118 20.99 0.75 7.49
CA ALA A 118 20.63 -0.58 7.98
C ALA A 118 19.38 -1.12 7.27
N LEU A 119 18.36 -0.29 7.08
CA LEU A 119 17.18 -0.59 6.26
C LEU A 119 17.58 -0.98 4.83
N ARG A 120 18.47 -0.19 4.21
CA ARG A 120 19.01 -0.44 2.87
C ARG A 120 19.78 -1.75 2.70
N ARG A 121 20.30 -2.29 3.80
CA ARG A 121 21.04 -3.56 3.87
C ARG A 121 20.18 -4.75 4.28
N THR A 122 18.89 -4.52 4.52
CA THR A 122 17.96 -5.54 5.02
C THR A 122 16.71 -5.58 4.15
N TRP A 123 15.56 -5.11 4.64
CA TRP A 123 14.27 -5.31 4.00
C TRP A 123 13.91 -4.28 2.93
N LEU A 124 14.71 -3.22 2.76
CA LEU A 124 14.54 -2.21 1.71
C LEU A 124 15.78 -2.23 0.81
N PRO A 125 15.74 -2.73 -0.43
CA PRO A 125 16.94 -2.79 -1.26
C PRO A 125 17.52 -1.40 -1.56
N ALA A 126 18.84 -1.25 -1.46
CA ALA A 126 19.54 0.00 -1.73
C ALA A 126 19.59 0.37 -3.22
N ASP A 127 19.65 -0.63 -4.10
CA ASP A 127 19.71 -0.39 -5.53
C ASP A 127 18.32 -0.18 -6.10
N ARG A 128 18.18 0.79 -7.00
CA ARG A 128 16.92 1.14 -7.65
C ARG A 128 16.20 -0.06 -8.26
N GLN A 129 16.93 -0.98 -8.89
CA GLN A 129 16.31 -2.14 -9.53
C GLN A 129 15.79 -3.14 -8.50
N GLY A 130 16.52 -3.35 -7.40
CA GLY A 130 16.10 -4.12 -6.25
C GLY A 130 14.84 -3.56 -5.62
N LEU A 131 14.78 -2.24 -5.43
CA LEU A 131 13.59 -1.56 -4.91
C LEU A 131 12.39 -1.79 -5.84
N LEU A 132 12.54 -1.54 -7.14
CA LEU A 132 11.48 -1.77 -8.12
C LEU A 132 11.00 -3.22 -8.16
N ARG A 133 11.91 -4.20 -8.05
CA ARG A 133 11.55 -5.62 -7.95
C ARG A 133 10.75 -5.93 -6.68
N LEU A 134 11.15 -5.38 -5.53
CA LEU A 134 10.40 -5.51 -4.28
C LEU A 134 9.00 -4.93 -4.43
N GLU A 135 8.89 -3.73 -5.02
CA GLU A 135 7.61 -3.04 -5.21
C GLU A 135 6.69 -3.74 -6.20
N GLU A 136 7.25 -4.39 -7.23
CA GLU A 136 6.49 -5.20 -8.18
C GLU A 136 6.02 -6.52 -7.54
N ALA A 137 6.90 -7.20 -6.80
CA ALA A 137 6.59 -8.47 -6.16
C ALA A 137 5.55 -8.36 -5.04
N THR A 138 5.57 -7.25 -4.29
CA THR A 138 4.67 -7.03 -3.14
C THR A 138 3.45 -6.18 -3.47
N GLY A 139 3.46 -5.46 -4.60
CA GLY A 139 2.44 -4.45 -4.89
C GLY A 139 2.50 -3.23 -3.96
N LEU A 140 3.54 -3.12 -3.13
CA LEU A 140 3.78 -1.98 -2.23
C LEU A 140 4.73 -0.98 -2.92
N ALA A 141 4.66 0.29 -2.55
CA ALA A 141 5.65 1.29 -2.93
C ALA A 141 6.30 1.87 -1.67
N PHE A 142 7.62 2.09 -1.65
CA PHE A 142 8.35 2.47 -0.43
C PHE A 142 9.15 3.74 -0.63
N ARG A 143 8.96 4.75 0.22
CA ARG A 143 9.81 5.95 0.22
C ARG A 143 10.19 6.37 1.63
N PHE A 144 11.42 6.84 1.79
CA PHE A 144 11.82 7.58 2.98
C PHE A 144 11.14 8.94 3.01
N VAL A 145 10.49 9.28 4.12
CA VAL A 145 9.78 10.54 4.29
C VAL A 145 10.56 11.42 5.26
N ILE A 146 11.03 12.56 4.76
CA ILE A 146 11.84 13.50 5.53
C ILE A 146 11.49 14.94 5.17
N GLY A 147 11.47 15.81 6.17
CA GLY A 147 11.36 17.25 6.00
C GLY A 147 12.70 17.92 5.68
N LYS A 148 12.75 19.25 5.85
CA LYS A 148 13.94 20.08 5.67
C LYS A 148 14.60 20.45 6.99
N SER A 149 15.83 20.93 6.89
CA SER A 149 16.61 21.46 8.02
C SER A 149 17.20 22.83 7.63
N ASN A 150 17.27 23.76 8.58
CA ASN A 150 17.93 25.06 8.36
C ASN A 150 19.46 24.95 8.22
N SER A 151 20.05 23.81 8.63
CA SER A 151 21.46 23.55 8.43
C SER A 151 21.77 23.19 6.98
N LYS A 152 22.53 24.06 6.30
CA LYS A 152 23.01 23.84 4.92
C LYS A 152 23.80 22.54 4.77
N ASN A 153 24.63 22.18 5.75
CA ASN A 153 25.44 20.96 5.72
C ASN A 153 24.55 19.70 5.76
N LYS A 154 23.51 19.71 6.61
CA LYS A 154 22.53 18.61 6.68
C LYS A 154 21.77 18.45 5.36
N MET A 155 21.32 19.56 4.77
CA MET A 155 20.65 19.54 3.46
C MET A 155 21.57 19.07 2.34
N ALA A 156 22.83 19.51 2.32
CA ALA A 156 23.81 19.08 1.32
C ALA A 156 24.18 17.59 1.44
N ALA A 157 24.14 17.03 2.65
CA ALA A 157 24.31 15.59 2.85
C ALA A 157 23.07 14.81 2.38
N LEU A 158 21.87 15.29 2.70
CA LEU A 158 20.61 14.69 2.25
C LEU A 158 20.51 14.70 0.72
N ASN A 159 20.83 15.82 0.06
CA ASN A 159 20.75 15.91 -1.40
C ASN A 159 21.67 14.90 -2.10
N ARG A 160 22.87 14.67 -1.55
CA ARG A 160 23.78 13.62 -2.05
C ARG A 160 23.19 12.22 -1.88
N GLU A 161 22.53 11.96 -0.76
CA GLU A 161 21.86 10.68 -0.51
C GLU A 161 20.66 10.48 -1.45
N VAL A 162 19.88 11.54 -1.72
CA VAL A 162 18.76 11.51 -2.68
C VAL A 162 19.27 11.21 -4.08
N GLU A 163 20.37 11.84 -4.50
CA GLU A 163 21.01 11.59 -5.80
C GLU A 163 21.55 10.16 -5.92
N GLU A 164 22.06 9.60 -4.82
CA GLU A 164 22.63 8.25 -4.79
C GLU A 164 21.56 7.15 -4.84
N TYR A 165 20.48 7.27 -4.06
CA TYR A 165 19.52 6.17 -3.85
C TYR A 165 18.18 6.37 -4.55
N ASP A 166 17.78 7.60 -4.84
CA ASP A 166 16.49 7.95 -5.44
C ASP A 166 15.28 7.28 -4.75
N ASP A 167 15.19 7.34 -3.41
CA ASP A 167 14.14 6.64 -2.64
C ASP A 167 13.39 7.55 -1.63
N PHE A 168 13.27 8.86 -1.90
CA PHE A 168 12.73 9.84 -0.93
C PHE A 168 11.44 10.57 -1.34
N VAL A 169 10.56 10.84 -0.36
CA VAL A 169 9.59 11.94 -0.40
C VAL A 169 10.11 13.05 0.51
N LEU A 170 10.47 14.18 -0.10
CA LEU A 170 10.96 15.37 0.58
C LEU A 170 9.80 16.32 0.84
N LEU A 171 9.48 16.57 2.11
CA LEU A 171 8.38 17.46 2.49
C LEU A 171 8.92 18.86 2.82
N ASP A 172 8.27 19.92 2.35
CA ASP A 172 8.64 21.31 2.67
C ASP A 172 8.21 21.74 4.09
N LEU A 173 8.51 20.91 5.09
CA LEU A 173 8.26 21.15 6.52
C LEU A 173 9.56 21.00 7.30
N GLU A 174 9.77 21.82 8.31
CA GLU A 174 10.95 21.73 9.16
C GLU A 174 10.91 20.46 10.03
N GLU A 175 11.99 19.69 10.00
CA GLU A 175 12.10 18.40 10.69
C GLU A 175 12.33 18.61 12.20
N GLU A 176 11.35 18.22 13.00
CA GLU A 176 11.38 18.32 14.45
C GLU A 176 10.43 17.27 15.06
N TYR A 177 10.82 16.64 16.17
CA TYR A 177 9.97 15.62 16.82
C TYR A 177 8.59 16.17 17.23
N SER A 178 8.55 17.39 17.77
CA SER A 178 7.30 18.08 18.14
C SER A 178 6.37 18.32 16.94
N ARG A 179 6.89 18.24 15.71
CA ARG A 179 6.16 18.44 14.45
C ARG A 179 5.78 17.13 13.74
N LEU A 180 6.00 15.96 14.36
CA LEU A 180 5.54 14.68 13.81
C LEU A 180 4.06 14.67 13.37
N PRO A 181 3.10 15.25 14.11
CA PRO A 181 1.71 15.30 13.64
C PRO A 181 1.56 16.03 12.29
N TYR A 182 2.30 17.13 12.11
CA TYR A 182 2.31 17.90 10.86
C TYR A 182 2.97 17.10 9.73
N LYS A 183 4.06 16.40 10.04
CA LYS A 183 4.75 15.52 9.08
C LYS A 183 3.84 14.40 8.62
N THR A 184 3.07 13.79 9.53
CA THR A 184 2.10 12.74 9.22
C THR A 184 0.96 13.22 8.35
N LEU A 185 0.35 14.36 8.69
CA LEU A 185 -0.68 14.93 7.83
C LEU A 185 -0.12 15.29 6.44
N ALA A 186 1.09 15.87 6.39
CA ALA A 186 1.73 16.23 5.13
C ALA A 186 2.07 15.01 4.27
N PHE A 187 2.57 13.95 4.89
CA PHE A 187 2.80 12.66 4.26
C PHE A 187 1.53 12.09 3.64
N PHE A 188 0.44 11.97 4.40
CA PHE A 188 -0.78 11.36 3.89
C PHE A 188 -1.38 12.16 2.72
N LYS A 189 -1.36 13.49 2.79
CA LYS A 189 -1.80 14.33 1.65
C LYS A 189 -0.90 14.19 0.43
N ALA A 190 0.41 14.20 0.63
CA ALA A 190 1.38 14.01 -0.45
C ALA A 190 1.21 12.63 -1.10
N ALA A 191 1.18 11.58 -0.29
CA ALA A 191 1.05 10.21 -0.74
C ALA A 191 -0.24 9.99 -1.55
N TYR A 192 -1.38 10.47 -1.04
CA TYR A 192 -2.68 10.40 -1.71
C TYR A 192 -2.71 11.14 -3.06
N ALA A 193 -1.97 12.25 -3.17
CA ALA A 193 -1.88 12.98 -4.43
C ALA A 193 -0.94 12.32 -5.45
N LEU A 194 0.08 11.61 -4.98
CA LEU A 194 1.17 11.07 -5.81
C LEU A 194 0.97 9.61 -6.23
N TYR A 195 0.29 8.81 -5.41
CA TYR A 195 0.14 7.37 -5.56
C TYR A 195 -1.33 6.98 -5.51
N ASP A 196 -1.74 6.14 -6.47
CA ASP A 196 -3.05 5.49 -6.47
C ASP A 196 -2.92 4.15 -5.74
N SER A 197 -3.50 4.04 -4.55
CA SER A 197 -3.28 2.90 -3.65
C SER A 197 -4.48 2.64 -2.74
N ASP A 198 -4.74 1.36 -2.41
CA ASP A 198 -5.81 0.96 -1.49
C ASP A 198 -5.52 1.40 -0.05
N PHE A 199 -4.25 1.38 0.35
CA PHE A 199 -3.78 1.78 1.67
C PHE A 199 -2.58 2.72 1.62
N TYR A 200 -2.44 3.51 2.68
CA TYR A 200 -1.28 4.35 2.94
C TYR A 200 -0.75 4.00 4.33
N VAL A 201 0.54 3.66 4.41
CA VAL A 201 1.17 3.11 5.60
C VAL A 201 2.22 4.08 6.09
N LYS A 202 2.14 4.43 7.38
CA LYS A 202 3.24 5.08 8.09
C LYS A 202 4.05 4.01 8.80
N ALA A 203 5.36 4.03 8.63
CA ALA A 203 6.30 3.16 9.34
C ALA A 203 7.48 3.99 9.86
N ASP A 204 7.97 3.71 11.07
CA ASP A 204 9.18 4.34 11.61
C ASP A 204 10.46 3.69 11.06
N ASP A 205 11.56 4.44 11.04
CA ASP A 205 12.86 3.97 10.55
C ASP A 205 13.63 3.08 11.54
N ASP A 206 13.04 2.74 12.69
CA ASP A 206 13.60 1.86 13.71
C ASP A 206 12.78 0.60 13.97
N ILE A 207 12.08 0.09 12.94
CA ILE A 207 11.41 -1.22 12.97
C ILE A 207 12.04 -2.18 11.95
N TYR A 208 11.88 -3.49 12.19
CA TYR A 208 12.13 -4.50 11.16
C TYR A 208 10.79 -4.89 10.53
N LEU A 209 10.65 -4.72 9.21
CA LEU A 209 9.42 -4.98 8.47
C LEU A 209 9.59 -6.19 7.55
N ARG A 210 8.53 -6.97 7.37
CA ARG A 210 8.41 -8.04 6.36
C ARG A 210 7.43 -7.60 5.26
N PRO A 211 7.92 -7.02 4.15
CA PRO A 211 7.08 -6.48 3.08
C PRO A 211 6.08 -7.47 2.48
N ASP A 212 6.47 -8.73 2.34
CA ASP A 212 5.62 -9.82 1.84
C ASP A 212 4.40 -10.03 2.76
N ARG A 213 4.62 -10.07 4.08
CA ARG A 213 3.54 -10.27 5.06
C ARG A 213 2.65 -9.04 5.18
N LEU A 214 3.22 -7.84 5.08
CA LEU A 214 2.44 -6.60 5.03
C LEU A 214 1.53 -6.58 3.79
N SER A 215 2.06 -6.97 2.62
CA SER A 215 1.27 -7.06 1.38
C SER A 215 0.07 -7.98 1.53
N LEU A 216 0.27 -9.18 2.09
CA LEU A 216 -0.81 -10.15 2.34
C LEU A 216 -1.88 -9.61 3.31
N LEU A 217 -1.47 -8.92 4.37
CA LEU A 217 -2.41 -8.29 5.30
C LEU A 217 -3.29 -7.25 4.61
N LEU A 218 -2.69 -6.40 3.76
CA LEU A 218 -3.38 -5.29 3.13
C LEU A 218 -4.25 -5.74 1.94
N ALA A 219 -3.84 -6.80 1.22
CA ALA A 219 -4.61 -7.41 0.13
C ALA A 219 -5.85 -8.18 0.60
N LYS A 220 -5.97 -8.46 1.90
CA LYS A 220 -7.14 -9.12 2.49
C LYS A 220 -8.42 -8.32 2.20
N GLU A 221 -9.45 -9.00 1.69
CA GLU A 221 -10.76 -8.42 1.46
C GLU A 221 -11.42 -7.99 2.78
N ARG A 222 -12.02 -6.80 2.77
CA ARG A 222 -12.69 -6.20 3.93
C ARG A 222 -14.06 -5.72 3.52
N SER A 223 -15.05 -5.98 4.36
CA SER A 223 -16.42 -5.50 4.14
C SER A 223 -16.59 -4.00 4.42
N HIS A 224 -15.63 -3.38 5.10
CA HIS A 224 -15.69 -1.96 5.46
C HIS A 224 -14.59 -1.18 4.73
N PRO A 225 -14.94 -0.17 3.92
CA PRO A 225 -13.96 0.51 3.09
C PRO A 225 -13.09 1.49 3.89
N GLN A 226 -13.62 2.05 4.99
CA GLN A 226 -12.87 2.91 5.92
C GLN A 226 -12.23 2.09 7.04
N THR A 227 -10.97 1.70 6.86
CA THR A 227 -10.25 0.86 7.82
C THR A 227 -8.96 1.52 8.31
N TYR A 228 -8.77 1.46 9.62
CA TYR A 228 -7.52 1.76 10.32
C TYR A 228 -6.93 0.47 10.87
N ILE A 229 -5.76 0.07 10.36
CA ILE A 229 -5.10 -1.19 10.72
C ILE A 229 -3.84 -0.88 11.50
N GLY A 230 -3.67 -1.57 12.63
CA GLY A 230 -2.49 -1.44 13.46
C GLY A 230 -2.53 -2.39 14.63
N CYS A 231 -1.46 -2.43 15.42
CA CYS A 231 -1.53 -3.03 16.74
C CYS A 231 -2.23 -2.03 17.68
N MET A 232 -3.49 -2.30 17.98
CA MET A 232 -4.38 -1.38 18.70
C MET A 232 -4.14 -1.46 20.20
N LYS A 233 -4.16 -0.31 20.87
CA LYS A 233 -3.94 -0.17 22.30
C LYS A 233 -4.90 0.81 22.94
N LYS A 234 -5.00 0.70 24.26
CA LYS A 234 -5.46 1.75 25.17
C LYS A 234 -4.40 1.91 26.26
N GLY A 235 -4.36 3.08 26.88
CA GLY A 235 -3.38 3.35 27.93
C GLY A 235 -3.63 4.67 28.63
N PRO A 236 -2.94 4.91 29.76
CA PRO A 236 -3.15 6.10 30.56
C PRO A 236 -2.75 7.36 29.80
N VAL A 237 -3.50 8.45 30.01
CA VAL A 237 -3.07 9.77 29.59
C VAL A 237 -1.97 10.25 30.53
N PHE A 238 -0.80 10.58 29.98
CA PHE A 238 0.33 11.01 30.79
C PHE A 238 0.22 12.51 31.09
N THR A 239 -0.12 12.84 32.34
CA THR A 239 -0.34 14.23 32.79
C THR A 239 0.87 14.87 33.47
N ASP A 240 1.95 14.12 33.69
CA ASP A 240 3.19 14.66 34.28
C ASP A 240 4.10 15.23 33.17
N PRO A 241 4.42 16.54 33.18
CA PRO A 241 5.31 17.19 32.21
C PRO A 241 6.72 16.61 32.10
N LYS A 242 7.14 15.79 33.08
CA LYS A 242 8.45 15.13 33.08
C LYS A 242 8.47 13.83 32.28
N LEU A 243 7.30 13.28 31.93
CA LEU A 243 7.20 12.04 31.16
C LEU A 243 7.39 12.32 29.67
N LYS A 244 8.05 11.39 28.98
CA LYS A 244 8.33 11.46 27.53
C LYS A 244 7.09 11.75 26.68
N TRP A 245 5.95 11.18 27.08
CA TRP A 245 4.68 11.28 26.36
C TRP A 245 3.67 12.18 27.07
N TYR A 246 4.14 13.18 27.83
CA TYR A 246 3.27 14.17 28.44
C TYR A 246 2.30 14.78 27.42
N GLU A 247 1.03 14.80 27.77
CA GLU A 247 -0.04 15.35 26.95
C GLU A 247 -0.48 16.72 27.46
N PRO A 248 -0.05 17.83 26.83
CA PRO A 248 -0.42 19.17 27.27
C PRO A 248 -1.92 19.44 27.21
N GLN A 249 -2.66 18.70 26.38
CA GLN A 249 -4.12 18.80 26.27
C GLN A 249 -4.84 17.72 27.09
N SER A 250 -4.18 17.15 28.11
CA SER A 250 -4.75 16.05 28.90
C SER A 250 -6.07 16.42 29.57
N PHE A 251 -6.35 17.70 29.82
CA PHE A 251 -7.63 18.17 30.37
C PHE A 251 -8.83 17.99 29.42
N LEU A 252 -8.58 17.84 28.12
CA LEU A 252 -9.59 17.47 27.12
C LEU A 252 -9.77 15.96 27.02
N LEU A 253 -8.84 15.19 27.61
CA LEU A 253 -8.80 13.74 27.55
C LEU A 253 -9.20 13.18 28.92
N GLY A 254 -9.79 11.98 28.94
CA GLY A 254 -10.05 11.28 30.19
C GLY A 254 -8.76 10.79 30.86
N SER A 255 -8.88 9.89 31.83
CA SER A 255 -7.71 9.21 32.42
C SER A 255 -7.03 8.21 31.46
N GLU A 256 -7.73 7.82 30.40
CA GLU A 256 -7.28 6.84 29.41
C GLU A 256 -7.45 7.41 28.00
N TYR A 257 -6.48 7.17 27.12
CA TYR A 257 -6.64 7.42 25.70
C TYR A 257 -7.67 6.48 25.10
N PHE A 258 -8.35 6.96 24.07
CA PHE A 258 -9.21 6.11 23.25
C PHE A 258 -8.40 5.03 22.50
N LEU A 259 -9.10 4.05 21.89
CA LEU A 259 -8.44 2.99 21.13
C LEU A 259 -7.70 3.57 19.91
N HIS A 260 -6.40 3.31 19.79
CA HIS A 260 -5.57 3.76 18.66
C HIS A 260 -4.41 2.79 18.41
N ALA A 261 -3.79 2.83 17.23
CA ALA A 261 -2.61 2.01 16.96
C ALA A 261 -1.36 2.56 17.64
N TYR A 262 -0.38 1.70 17.92
CA TYR A 262 0.96 2.15 18.24
C TYR A 262 1.60 2.94 17.08
N GLY A 263 2.38 3.97 17.41
CA GLY A 263 3.06 4.83 16.44
C GLY A 263 4.03 4.16 15.45
N PRO A 264 4.78 3.08 15.78
CA PRO A 264 5.82 2.55 14.90
C PRO A 264 5.34 2.08 13.52
N ILE A 265 4.11 1.56 13.43
CA ILE A 265 3.50 1.23 12.12
C ILE A 265 1.98 1.19 12.20
N TYR A 266 1.31 1.78 11.20
CA TYR A 266 -0.12 1.63 10.97
C TYR A 266 -0.50 1.94 9.50
N ALA A 267 -1.64 1.41 9.06
CA ALA A 267 -2.17 1.60 7.72
C ALA A 267 -3.56 2.24 7.75
N LEU A 268 -3.79 3.19 6.83
CA LEU A 268 -5.07 3.84 6.60
C LEU A 268 -5.55 3.54 5.19
N SER A 269 -6.80 3.09 5.05
CA SER A 269 -7.43 2.91 3.74
C SER A 269 -7.53 4.23 2.98
N ALA A 270 -7.57 4.17 1.64
CA ALA A 270 -7.71 5.34 0.78
C ALA A 270 -8.86 6.27 1.18
N ASP A 271 -10.03 5.73 1.52
CA ASP A 271 -11.22 6.51 1.93
C ASP A 271 -11.00 7.30 3.23
N VAL A 272 -10.23 6.72 4.16
CA VAL A 272 -9.83 7.39 5.40
C VAL A 272 -8.87 8.52 5.07
N VAL A 273 -7.86 8.26 4.24
CA VAL A 273 -6.90 9.29 3.83
C VAL A 273 -7.57 10.42 3.03
N ALA A 274 -8.49 10.10 2.13
CA ALA A 274 -9.30 11.07 1.40
C ALA A 274 -10.05 12.01 2.36
N SER A 275 -10.61 11.44 3.44
CA SER A 275 -11.29 12.21 4.49
C SER A 275 -10.31 13.06 5.31
N LEU A 276 -9.14 12.52 5.65
CA LEU A 276 -8.08 13.23 6.37
C LEU A 276 -7.52 14.42 5.59
N VAL A 277 -7.40 14.30 4.26
CA VAL A 277 -6.92 15.38 3.38
C VAL A 277 -7.79 16.63 3.51
N ALA A 278 -9.08 16.47 3.84
CA ALA A 278 -10.03 17.56 4.07
C ALA A 278 -9.93 18.20 5.47
N LEU A 279 -9.25 17.57 6.44
CA LEU A 279 -9.14 18.05 7.82
C LEU A 279 -7.95 19.02 8.04
N ARG A 280 -8.04 19.80 9.12
CA ARG A 280 -7.00 20.73 9.60
C ARG A 280 -6.55 20.37 11.03
N ASN A 281 -5.22 20.30 11.18
CA ASN A 281 -4.37 20.53 12.36
C ASN A 281 -4.75 19.95 13.73
N ASN A 282 -3.85 19.18 14.39
CA ASN A 282 -3.88 18.85 15.84
C ASN A 282 -2.50 18.31 16.36
N SER A 283 -2.39 18.11 17.68
CA SER A 283 -1.16 17.81 18.46
C SER A 283 -0.99 16.31 18.85
N ASN A 284 0.26 15.84 18.93
CA ASN A 284 0.70 14.43 19.13
C ASN A 284 0.21 13.44 18.05
N GLU A 285 1.12 12.70 17.41
CA GLU A 285 0.86 12.11 16.08
C GLU A 285 -0.11 10.94 16.13
N ASP A 286 0.24 9.90 16.88
CA ASP A 286 -0.55 8.66 17.02
C ASP A 286 -1.89 8.92 17.70
N VAL A 287 -1.88 9.76 18.74
CA VAL A 287 -3.09 10.23 19.41
C VAL A 287 -3.95 11.06 18.43
N THR A 288 -3.38 12.02 17.70
CA THR A 288 -4.16 12.82 16.72
C THR A 288 -4.81 11.92 15.68
N ILE A 289 -4.06 10.98 15.09
CA ILE A 289 -4.60 10.04 14.10
C ILE A 289 -5.76 9.26 14.70
N GLY A 290 -5.58 8.62 15.86
CA GLY A 290 -6.66 7.87 16.50
C GLY A 290 -7.88 8.73 16.86
N SER A 291 -7.69 10.01 17.21
CA SER A 291 -8.80 10.93 17.49
C SER A 291 -9.65 11.20 16.23
N TRP A 292 -8.99 11.36 15.09
CA TRP A 292 -9.66 11.52 13.80
C TRP A 292 -10.35 10.23 13.37
N MET A 293 -9.72 9.07 13.62
CA MET A 293 -10.30 7.76 13.33
C MET A 293 -11.61 7.53 14.09
N LEU A 294 -11.68 7.96 15.34
CA LEU A 294 -12.91 7.92 16.13
C LEU A 294 -13.95 8.91 15.63
N ALA A 295 -13.53 10.15 15.34
CA ALA A 295 -14.45 11.17 14.83
C ALA A 295 -15.08 10.76 13.49
N MET A 296 -14.33 10.05 12.64
CA MET A 296 -14.81 9.52 11.36
C MET A 296 -15.50 8.15 11.46
N ASN A 297 -15.60 7.57 12.67
CA ASN A 297 -16.18 6.26 12.93
C ASN A 297 -15.60 5.14 12.05
N VAL A 298 -14.28 5.12 11.89
CA VAL A 298 -13.59 4.10 11.06
C VAL A 298 -13.53 2.74 11.76
N ASN A 299 -13.46 1.68 10.98
CA ASN A 299 -13.25 0.34 11.52
C ASN A 299 -11.80 0.17 11.99
N HIS A 300 -11.62 -0.18 13.27
CA HIS A 300 -10.31 -0.43 13.86
C HIS A 300 -9.97 -1.93 13.80
N GLU A 301 -9.00 -2.30 12.98
CA GLU A 301 -8.53 -3.69 12.85
C GLU A 301 -7.27 -3.90 13.70
N ASN A 302 -7.42 -4.58 14.83
CA ASN A 302 -6.31 -4.93 15.69
C ASN A 302 -5.49 -6.10 15.10
N THR A 303 -4.23 -5.84 14.78
CA THR A 303 -3.29 -6.83 14.23
C THR A 303 -2.02 -6.90 15.08
N HIS A 304 -1.94 -7.90 15.94
CA HIS A 304 -0.79 -8.10 16.85
C HIS A 304 0.54 -8.38 16.12
N ALA A 305 0.48 -8.98 14.92
CA ALA A 305 1.67 -9.23 14.09
C ALA A 305 2.41 -7.93 13.67
N LEU A 306 1.82 -6.75 13.87
CA LEU A 306 2.45 -5.45 13.63
C LEU A 306 3.24 -4.91 14.83
N CYS A 307 3.31 -5.64 15.95
CA CYS A 307 3.95 -5.17 17.19
C CYS A 307 4.64 -6.27 17.99
N GLU A 308 5.20 -7.27 17.32
CA GLU A 308 5.89 -8.36 18.02
C GLU A 308 7.30 -7.92 18.46
N PRO A 309 7.73 -8.26 19.69
CA PRO A 309 9.06 -7.90 20.19
C PRO A 309 10.18 -8.74 19.56
N ASP A 310 9.83 -9.93 19.09
CA ASP A 310 10.70 -10.87 18.40
C ASP A 310 10.01 -11.35 17.12
N CYS A 311 10.83 -11.83 16.20
CA CYS A 311 10.39 -12.26 14.89
C CYS A 311 9.89 -13.70 14.92
N THR A 312 8.66 -13.91 14.48
CA THR A 312 7.99 -15.19 14.34
C THR A 312 7.57 -15.41 12.88
N GLU A 313 7.11 -16.62 12.54
CA GLU A 313 6.63 -16.92 11.20
C GLU A 313 5.50 -15.99 10.74
N SER A 314 4.65 -15.53 11.67
CA SER A 314 3.52 -14.64 11.42
C SER A 314 3.85 -13.15 11.54
N SER A 315 5.01 -12.78 12.09
CA SER A 315 5.35 -11.37 12.30
C SER A 315 5.32 -10.57 11.01
N ILE A 316 4.75 -9.38 11.06
CA ILE A 316 4.77 -8.41 9.97
C ILE A 316 5.77 -7.31 10.31
N ALA A 317 5.74 -6.80 11.54
CA ALA A 317 6.69 -5.80 12.03
C ALA A 317 7.19 -6.17 13.42
N VAL A 318 8.50 -6.01 13.62
CA VAL A 318 9.21 -6.34 14.85
C VAL A 318 9.81 -5.07 15.46
N TRP A 319 9.42 -4.78 16.70
CA TRP A 319 9.88 -3.64 17.51
C TRP A 319 9.46 -3.82 18.98
N ASP A 320 10.08 -3.07 19.90
CA ASP A 320 9.93 -3.29 21.34
C ASP A 320 9.36 -2.06 22.07
N ILE A 321 8.36 -2.30 22.90
CA ILE A 321 7.88 -1.39 23.96
C ILE A 321 7.61 -2.22 25.23
N PRO A 322 7.89 -1.71 26.45
CA PRO A 322 8.35 -0.37 26.82
C PRO A 322 9.86 -0.15 26.70
N LYS A 323 10.65 -1.17 26.37
CA LYS A 323 12.12 -1.04 26.44
C LYS A 323 12.64 0.03 25.48
N CYS A 324 12.11 0.07 24.25
CA CYS A 324 12.71 0.87 23.19
C CYS A 324 11.78 1.63 22.23
N SER A 325 10.48 1.85 22.43
CA SER A 325 9.64 2.67 21.51
C SER A 325 9.88 2.43 19.99
N GLY A 326 10.26 1.20 19.60
CA GLY A 326 11.02 0.90 18.38
C GLY A 326 12.04 -0.23 18.66
N LEU A 327 13.01 -0.48 17.78
CA LEU A 327 14.13 -1.39 18.05
C LEU A 327 15.19 -0.71 18.92
N CYS A 328 15.72 -1.44 19.90
CA CYS A 328 16.94 -1.03 20.60
C CYS A 328 18.14 -1.15 19.67
N HIS A 329 18.95 -0.10 19.53
CA HIS A 329 20.12 -0.09 18.61
C HIS A 329 19.74 -0.57 17.20
N PRO A 330 18.80 0.13 16.52
CA PRO A 330 18.19 -0.34 15.28
C PRO A 330 19.21 -0.66 14.19
N GLU A 331 20.33 0.07 14.13
CA GLU A 331 21.38 -0.13 13.13
C GLU A 331 22.05 -1.51 13.22
N VAL A 332 22.07 -2.11 14.41
CA VAL A 332 22.61 -3.45 14.64
C VAL A 332 21.48 -4.47 14.61
N LYS A 333 20.38 -4.18 15.33
CA LYS A 333 19.31 -5.15 15.54
C LYS A 333 18.59 -5.53 14.25
N MET A 334 18.44 -4.60 13.29
CA MET A 334 17.88 -4.93 11.98
C MET A 334 18.71 -5.98 11.23
N LEU A 335 20.03 -5.87 11.27
CA LEU A 335 20.93 -6.81 10.61
C LEU A 335 20.84 -8.20 11.26
N GLU A 336 20.88 -8.25 12.60
CA GLU A 336 20.70 -9.51 13.34
C GLU A 336 19.37 -10.21 13.04
N LEU A 337 18.28 -9.44 12.92
CA LEU A 337 16.97 -9.99 12.58
C LEU A 337 16.94 -10.48 11.14
N HIS A 338 17.59 -9.76 10.21
CA HIS A 338 17.63 -10.15 8.80
C HIS A 338 18.40 -11.45 8.55
N GLU A 339 19.36 -11.81 9.40
CA GLU A 339 20.09 -13.09 9.32
C GLU A 339 19.25 -14.29 9.78
N ARG A 340 18.13 -14.06 10.47
CA ARG A 340 17.25 -15.12 10.98
C ARG A 340 16.33 -15.64 9.88
N LYS A 341 16.27 -16.97 9.75
CA LYS A 341 15.42 -17.64 8.75
C LYS A 341 13.94 -17.39 8.99
N GLU A 342 13.52 -17.24 10.24
CA GLU A 342 12.14 -16.94 10.62
C GLU A 342 11.69 -15.58 10.09
N CYS A 343 12.63 -14.62 9.95
CA CYS A 343 12.36 -13.28 9.47
C CYS A 343 12.40 -13.12 7.97
N THR A 344 13.29 -13.86 7.30
CA THR A 344 13.48 -13.80 5.85
C THR A 344 12.74 -14.91 5.10
N GLY A 345 12.29 -15.95 5.81
CA GLY A 345 11.56 -17.08 5.27
C GLY A 345 10.15 -16.70 4.81
N GLY A 346 9.84 -17.05 3.56
CA GLY A 346 8.48 -17.12 3.06
C GLY A 346 7.76 -18.37 3.57
N PRO A 347 6.42 -18.46 3.44
CA PRO A 347 5.66 -19.64 3.85
C PRO A 347 6.02 -20.93 3.08
N THR A 348 6.88 -20.84 2.05
CA THR A 348 7.26 -21.94 1.15
C THR A 348 8.46 -22.77 1.60
N VAL A 349 9.25 -22.36 2.61
CA VAL A 349 10.47 -23.11 2.99
C VAL A 349 10.19 -24.30 3.93
N ALA A 350 8.98 -24.37 4.50
CA ALA A 350 8.60 -25.46 5.43
C ALA A 350 8.24 -26.78 4.73
N ALA A 351 8.04 -26.80 3.40
CA ALA A 351 7.58 -27.99 2.68
C ALA A 351 8.71 -28.92 2.19
N GLU A 352 9.98 -28.49 2.22
CA GLU A 352 11.09 -29.28 1.66
C GLU A 352 11.87 -30.11 2.71
N VAL A 353 11.47 -30.11 3.99
CA VAL A 353 12.21 -30.81 5.06
C VAL A 353 11.51 -32.11 5.51
N SER A 354 10.36 -32.48 4.93
CA SER A 354 9.61 -33.68 5.34
C SER A 354 9.73 -34.90 4.41
N GLU A 355 10.61 -34.89 3.40
CA GLU A 355 10.72 -36.00 2.42
C GLU A 355 12.10 -36.68 2.37
N SER A 356 12.86 -36.66 3.47
CA SER A 356 14.14 -37.40 3.49
C SER A 356 14.48 -38.03 4.84
N GLU A 357 13.55 -38.78 5.44
CA GLU A 357 13.87 -39.84 6.41
C GLU A 357 12.87 -40.99 6.21
N ASP A 358 13.20 -41.91 5.29
CA ASP A 358 12.70 -43.29 5.24
C ASP A 358 13.90 -44.23 5.04
#